data_AF-A0A5C4RPZ4-F1
#
_entry.id   AF-A0A5C4RPZ4-F1
#
_cell.length_a   1.000
_cell.length_b   1.000
_cell.length_c   1.000
_cell.angle_alpha   90.00
_cell.angle_beta   90.00
_cell.angle_gamma   90.00
#
_symmetry.space_group_name_H-M   'P 1'
#
loop_
_entity.id
_entity.type
_entity.pdbx_description
1 polymer ?
#
loop_
_entity_poly.entity_id
_entity_poly.type
_entity_poly.pdbx_seq_one_letter_code
_entity_poly.pdbx_strand_id
1 'polypeptide(L)'
;MPTMRRFAVLLGCLLVLTGCASTGEPPMTPLQSRANVDLPRYMGRWWVIANIPYFAEKGKVATADVYTLRPDGHIDNVYVYRKAFDKPEKQMSGVARVVPGTNDAQWRIGFFGGLVKADYLVLEVASDYSWALIGHPKRNLAWIFSREPRMEAAKYEQLRAKFAAYGYDPARLQRVPQFPDQVGQPGFQ
;
A
#
# COMPACT_ATOMS: atom_id res chain seq x y z
N MET A 1 10.45 -87.23 -8.91
CA MET A 1 9.58 -86.73 -7.82
C MET A 1 10.42 -86.66 -6.55
N PRO A 2 10.42 -85.61 -5.69
CA PRO A 2 9.55 -84.42 -5.55
C PRO A 2 10.28 -83.09 -5.91
N THR A 3 9.68 -82.12 -6.61
CA THR A 3 8.94 -80.88 -6.19
C THR A 3 9.69 -79.75 -5.45
N MET A 4 9.80 -78.62 -6.19
CA MET A 4 9.53 -77.21 -5.80
C MET A 4 10.49 -76.42 -4.88
N ARG A 5 11.01 -75.29 -5.42
CA ARG A 5 10.74 -73.91 -4.94
C ARG A 5 11.47 -72.87 -5.82
N ARG A 6 10.76 -72.07 -6.62
CA ARG A 6 10.18 -70.72 -6.36
C ARG A 6 11.14 -69.54 -6.66
N PHE A 7 10.84 -68.89 -7.79
CA PHE A 7 10.74 -67.44 -8.02
C PHE A 7 11.83 -66.47 -7.48
N ALA A 8 12.60 -65.95 -8.45
CA ALA A 8 12.99 -64.56 -8.71
C ALA A 8 12.78 -63.49 -7.63
N VAL A 9 13.82 -62.69 -7.38
CA VAL A 9 13.70 -61.25 -7.13
C VAL A 9 14.91 -60.52 -7.75
N LEU A 10 14.68 -59.86 -8.89
CA LEU A 10 15.50 -58.75 -9.40
C LEU A 10 15.12 -57.49 -8.61
N LEU A 11 16.04 -56.96 -7.81
CA LEU A 11 15.81 -55.74 -7.04
C LEU A 11 16.19 -54.53 -7.90
N GLY A 12 15.19 -53.92 -8.53
CA GLY A 12 15.32 -52.67 -9.27
C GLY A 12 15.43 -51.47 -8.32
N CYS A 13 16.51 -50.70 -8.44
CA CYS A 13 16.63 -49.37 -7.84
C CYS A 13 15.71 -48.39 -8.58
N LEU A 14 14.52 -48.15 -8.02
CA LEU A 14 13.64 -47.07 -8.45
C LEU A 14 14.02 -45.79 -7.70
N LEU A 15 14.73 -44.88 -8.38
CA LEU A 15 14.97 -43.51 -7.93
C LEU A 15 13.64 -42.75 -7.91
N VAL A 16 13.11 -42.49 -6.72
CA VAL A 16 11.92 -41.65 -6.51
C VAL A 16 12.36 -40.19 -6.61
N LEU A 17 12.07 -39.55 -7.74
CA LEU A 17 12.11 -38.10 -7.89
C LEU A 17 10.90 -37.50 -7.14
N THR A 18 11.10 -37.13 -5.88
CA THR A 18 10.13 -36.30 -5.15
C THR A 18 10.21 -34.88 -5.69
N GLY A 19 9.24 -34.52 -6.54
CA GLY A 19 9.04 -33.15 -6.99
C GLY A 19 8.59 -32.26 -5.83
N CYS A 20 9.32 -31.17 -5.59
CA CYS A 20 8.85 -30.10 -4.71
C CYS A 20 7.64 -29.43 -5.36
N ALA A 21 6.43 -29.81 -4.93
CA ALA A 21 5.25 -29.00 -5.20
C ALA A 21 5.40 -27.71 -4.38
N SER A 22 5.75 -26.61 -5.06
CA SER A 22 5.62 -25.29 -4.48
C SER A 22 4.14 -25.07 -4.18
N THR A 23 3.79 -25.02 -2.89
CA THR A 23 2.50 -24.53 -2.43
C THR A 23 2.43 -23.04 -2.74
N GLY A 24 2.10 -22.71 -3.99
CA GLY A 24 1.75 -21.35 -4.38
C GLY A 24 0.47 -20.98 -3.64
N GLU A 25 0.52 -19.93 -2.84
CA GLU A 25 -0.69 -19.34 -2.25
C GLU A 25 -1.72 -19.13 -3.38
N PRO A 26 -3.00 -19.44 -3.14
CA PRO A 26 -4.03 -19.22 -4.14
C PRO A 26 -4.00 -17.76 -4.60
N PRO A 27 -4.13 -17.49 -5.91
CA PRO A 27 -4.03 -16.15 -6.44
C PRO A 27 -5.03 -15.23 -5.75
N MET A 28 -4.53 -14.16 -5.12
CA MET A 28 -5.39 -13.18 -4.44
C MET A 28 -6.38 -12.57 -5.43
N THR A 29 -7.65 -12.48 -5.05
CA THR A 29 -8.67 -11.78 -5.85
C THR A 29 -8.21 -10.35 -6.15
N PRO A 30 -8.33 -9.89 -7.41
CA PRO A 30 -7.95 -8.53 -7.79
C PRO A 30 -8.64 -7.50 -6.90
N LEU A 31 -7.85 -6.57 -6.36
CA LEU A 31 -8.34 -5.51 -5.51
C LEU A 31 -9.21 -4.55 -6.33
N GLN A 32 -10.49 -4.42 -5.95
CA GLN A 32 -11.44 -3.53 -6.63
C GLN A 32 -11.51 -2.20 -5.86
N SER A 33 -11.22 -1.10 -6.55
CA SER A 33 -11.50 0.23 -6.02
C SER A 33 -13.01 0.50 -6.04
N ARG A 34 -13.50 1.27 -5.06
CA ARG A 34 -14.86 1.84 -5.07
C ARG A 34 -14.86 3.33 -5.39
N ALA A 35 -13.69 3.91 -5.66
CA ALA A 35 -13.54 5.32 -5.93
C ALA A 35 -13.86 5.65 -7.39
N ASN A 36 -14.41 6.84 -7.58
CA ASN A 36 -14.47 7.54 -8.86
C ASN A 36 -13.83 8.91 -8.62
N VAL A 37 -12.63 9.12 -9.18
CA VAL A 37 -11.78 10.26 -8.81
C VAL A 37 -11.92 11.40 -9.81
N ASP A 38 -12.35 12.56 -9.32
CA ASP A 38 -12.23 13.83 -10.03
C ASP A 38 -10.81 14.36 -9.80
N LEU A 39 -9.96 14.25 -10.82
CA LEU A 39 -8.55 14.63 -10.73
C LEU A 39 -8.35 16.09 -10.27
N PRO A 40 -8.98 17.11 -10.89
CA PRO A 40 -8.92 18.48 -10.41
C PRO A 40 -9.21 18.65 -8.91
N ARG A 41 -10.26 17.99 -8.40
CA ARG A 41 -10.62 18.06 -6.97
C ARG A 41 -9.67 17.27 -6.07
N TYR A 42 -8.98 16.26 -6.61
CA TYR A 42 -8.00 15.45 -5.88
C TYR A 42 -6.66 16.16 -5.69
N MET A 43 -6.33 17.14 -6.53
CA MET A 43 -5.04 17.86 -6.46
C MET A 43 -4.85 18.62 -5.14
N GLY A 44 -3.64 19.12 -4.93
CA GLY A 44 -3.22 19.80 -3.72
C GLY A 44 -2.65 18.85 -2.67
N ARG A 45 -2.57 19.34 -1.43
CA ARG A 45 -1.95 18.63 -0.31
C ARG A 45 -2.91 17.62 0.33
N TRP A 46 -2.34 16.48 0.69
CA TRP A 46 -2.91 15.45 1.55
C TRP A 46 -1.93 15.13 2.67
N TRP A 47 -2.36 15.27 3.92
CA TRP A 47 -1.60 14.81 5.07
C TRP A 47 -1.75 13.30 5.21
N VAL A 48 -0.64 12.61 5.41
CA VAL A 48 -0.64 11.18 5.67
C VAL A 48 -0.94 10.98 7.16
N ILE A 49 -2.19 10.68 7.49
CA ILE A 49 -2.63 10.52 8.88
C ILE A 49 -2.19 9.17 9.45
N ALA A 50 -2.17 8.14 8.61
CA ALA A 50 -1.69 6.82 8.97
C ALA A 50 -1.20 6.09 7.73
N ASN A 51 -0.31 5.13 7.94
CA ASN A 51 0.07 4.17 6.91
C ASN A 51 0.28 2.79 7.54
N ILE A 52 0.43 1.77 6.70
CA ILE A 52 1.13 0.54 7.11
C ILE A 52 2.63 0.87 7.05
N PRO A 53 3.35 0.94 8.18
CA PRO A 53 4.72 1.41 8.18
C PRO A 53 5.64 0.48 7.39
N TYR A 54 6.53 1.06 6.60
CA TYR A 54 7.54 0.34 5.83
C TYR A 54 8.86 1.10 5.83
N PHE A 55 9.94 0.43 5.41
CA PHE A 55 11.32 0.91 5.61
C PHE A 55 11.57 2.36 5.16
N ALA A 56 10.91 2.81 4.09
CA ALA A 56 11.14 4.14 3.55
C ALA A 56 10.38 5.24 4.29
N GLU A 57 9.23 4.96 4.91
CA GLU A 57 8.39 5.96 5.59
C GLU A 57 8.37 5.88 7.11
N LYS A 58 8.70 4.71 7.67
CA LYS A 58 8.64 4.46 9.12
C LYS A 58 9.45 5.50 9.90
N GLY A 59 8.83 6.07 10.94
CA GLY A 59 9.46 7.03 11.85
C GLY A 59 9.60 8.45 11.30
N LYS A 60 9.04 8.74 10.11
CA LYS A 60 8.90 10.11 9.63
C LYS A 60 7.73 10.79 10.32
N VAL A 61 7.79 12.11 10.39
CA VAL A 61 6.73 12.97 10.95
C VAL A 61 6.37 14.09 9.98
N ALA A 62 5.22 14.73 10.22
CA ALA A 62 4.69 15.83 9.41
C ALA A 62 4.62 15.47 7.92
N THR A 63 4.24 14.23 7.61
CA THR A 63 4.28 13.69 6.26
C THR A 63 3.06 14.10 5.45
N ALA A 64 3.27 14.49 4.20
CA ALA A 64 2.21 14.85 3.27
C ALA A 64 2.60 14.53 1.82
N ASP A 65 1.61 14.26 1.00
CA ASP A 65 1.74 14.20 -0.46
C ASP A 65 1.08 15.43 -1.09
N VAL A 66 1.78 16.09 -2.01
CA VAL A 66 1.23 17.21 -2.78
C VAL A 66 1.13 16.79 -4.24
N TYR A 67 -0.07 16.89 -4.80
CA TYR A 67 -0.36 16.52 -6.18
C TYR A 67 -0.65 17.74 -7.05
N THR A 68 -0.04 17.81 -8.22
CA THR A 68 -0.33 18.85 -9.23
C THR A 68 -0.60 18.21 -10.57
N LEU A 69 -1.79 18.47 -11.13
CA LEU A 69 -2.16 17.99 -12.45
C LEU A 69 -1.48 18.86 -13.52
N ARG A 70 -0.80 18.22 -14.45
CA ARG A 70 -0.12 18.88 -15.56
C ARG A 70 -1.00 18.94 -16.81
N PRO A 71 -0.72 19.85 -17.76
CA PRO A 71 -1.44 19.93 -19.04
C PRO A 71 -1.33 18.67 -19.91
N ASP A 72 -0.27 17.86 -19.75
CA ASP A 72 -0.05 16.60 -20.47
C ASP A 72 -0.81 15.41 -19.84
N GLY A 73 -1.59 15.65 -18.77
CA GLY A 73 -2.33 14.62 -18.05
C GLY A 73 -1.50 13.81 -17.05
N HIS A 74 -0.19 14.09 -16.93
CA HIS A 74 0.61 13.54 -15.83
C HIS A 74 0.34 14.30 -14.53
N ILE A 75 0.70 13.69 -13.40
CA ILE A 75 0.52 14.27 -12.07
C ILE A 75 1.89 14.35 -11.40
N ASP A 76 2.33 15.55 -11.03
CA ASP A 76 3.45 15.72 -10.12
C ASP A 76 3.06 15.24 -8.74
N ASN A 77 3.91 14.41 -8.12
CA ASN A 77 3.78 13.99 -6.74
C ASN A 77 5.01 14.44 -5.95
N VAL A 78 4.81 15.32 -4.97
CA VAL A 78 5.86 15.72 -4.02
C VAL A 78 5.51 15.17 -2.64
N TYR A 79 6.26 14.15 -2.22
CA TYR A 79 6.19 13.63 -0.86
C TYR A 79 7.07 14.46 0.06
N VAL A 80 6.47 15.04 1.09
CA VAL A 80 7.09 15.93 2.09
C VAL A 80 7.18 15.20 3.43
N TYR A 81 8.30 15.33 4.14
CA TYR A 81 8.47 14.71 5.45
C TYR A 81 9.58 15.36 6.28
N ARG A 82 9.59 15.06 7.59
CA ARG A 82 10.74 15.30 8.48
C ARG A 82 11.18 14.00 9.14
N LYS A 83 12.46 13.92 9.49
CA LYS A 83 12.99 12.79 10.30
C LYS A 83 12.59 12.87 11.77
N ALA A 84 12.35 14.09 12.26
CA ALA A 84 11.75 14.43 13.55
C ALA A 84 11.36 15.93 13.48
N PHE A 85 10.52 16.41 14.40
CA PHE A 85 10.02 17.80 14.35
C PHE A 85 11.13 18.87 14.45
N ASP A 86 12.25 18.54 15.09
CA ASP A 86 13.43 19.41 15.23
C ASP A 86 14.40 19.31 14.03
N LYS A 87 14.11 18.45 13.04
CA LYS A 87 14.94 18.27 11.83
C LYS A 87 14.35 19.02 10.64
N PRO A 88 15.18 19.44 9.67
CA PRO A 88 14.71 20.11 8.47
C PRO A 88 13.75 19.22 7.66
N GLU A 89 12.84 19.87 6.94
CA GLU A 89 11.97 19.23 5.96
C GLU A 89 12.79 18.65 4.82
N LYS A 90 12.31 17.53 4.30
CA LYS A 90 12.83 16.85 3.12
C LYS A 90 11.68 16.56 2.17
N GLN A 91 12.03 16.45 0.89
CA GLN A 91 11.07 16.19 -0.17
C GLN A 91 11.59 15.11 -1.11
N MET A 92 10.66 14.38 -1.72
CA MET A 92 10.93 13.40 -2.77
C MET A 92 9.88 13.56 -3.86
N SER A 93 10.33 13.79 -5.09
CA SER A 93 9.45 14.03 -6.23
C SER A 93 9.31 12.79 -7.11
N GLY A 94 8.10 12.56 -7.57
CA GLY A 94 7.74 11.54 -8.54
C GLY A 94 6.75 12.08 -9.57
N VAL A 95 6.58 11.32 -10.65
CA VAL A 95 5.58 11.60 -11.68
C VAL A 95 4.63 10.42 -11.77
N ALA A 96 3.35 10.69 -11.57
CA ALA A 96 2.28 9.72 -11.62
C ALA A 96 1.54 9.78 -12.97
N ARG A 97 1.08 8.62 -13.42
CA ARG A 97 0.21 8.45 -14.58
C ARG A 97 -0.99 7.61 -14.19
N VAL A 98 -2.18 8.07 -14.58
CA VAL A 98 -3.42 7.32 -14.40
C VAL A 98 -3.44 6.09 -15.30
N VAL A 99 -3.94 4.97 -14.78
CA VAL A 99 -4.21 3.76 -15.56
C VAL A 99 -5.58 3.91 -16.23
N PRO A 100 -5.67 3.84 -17.57
CA PRO A 100 -6.94 4.00 -18.27
C PRO A 100 -8.00 2.98 -17.84
N GLY A 101 -9.28 3.40 -17.82
CA GLY A 101 -10.40 2.53 -17.49
C GLY A 101 -10.57 2.23 -15.98
N THR A 102 -9.90 2.98 -15.11
CA THR A 102 -9.93 2.77 -13.65
C THR A 102 -10.71 3.84 -12.88
N ASN A 103 -11.55 4.63 -13.57
CA ASN A 103 -12.24 5.80 -13.01
C ASN A 103 -11.27 6.74 -12.27
N ASP A 104 -10.10 6.92 -12.88
CA ASP A 104 -8.97 7.70 -12.38
C ASP A 104 -8.45 7.30 -10.98
N ALA A 105 -8.81 6.11 -10.49
CA ALA A 105 -8.47 5.66 -9.15
C ALA A 105 -7.11 4.96 -9.04
N GLN A 106 -6.57 4.41 -10.14
CA GLN A 106 -5.29 3.70 -10.12
C GLN A 106 -4.21 4.47 -10.86
N TRP A 107 -3.10 4.74 -10.18
CA TRP A 107 -1.96 5.45 -10.74
C TRP A 107 -0.67 4.62 -10.64
N ARG A 108 0.24 4.86 -11.57
CA ARG A 108 1.63 4.38 -11.53
C ARG A 108 2.54 5.57 -11.32
N ILE A 109 3.23 5.59 -10.19
CA ILE A 109 4.16 6.67 -9.81
C ILE A 109 5.58 6.23 -10.10
N GLY A 110 6.36 7.06 -10.80
CA GLY A 110 7.78 6.88 -11.03
C GLY A 110 8.61 7.88 -10.23
N PHE A 111 9.54 7.39 -9.42
CA PHE A 111 10.53 8.19 -8.70
C PHE A 111 11.91 8.05 -9.36
N PHE A 112 12.78 9.04 -9.17
CA PHE A 112 14.16 9.04 -9.69
C PHE A 112 14.24 8.76 -11.20
N GLY A 113 13.43 9.47 -12.00
CA GLY A 113 13.38 9.25 -13.46
C GLY A 113 12.76 7.92 -13.89
N GLY A 114 12.03 7.24 -12.99
CA GLY A 114 11.33 5.98 -13.29
C GLY A 114 12.07 4.71 -12.88
N LEU A 115 13.22 4.83 -12.21
CA LEU A 115 13.97 3.70 -11.65
C LEU A 115 13.19 2.97 -10.57
N VAL A 116 12.43 3.71 -9.76
CA VAL A 116 11.57 3.15 -8.72
C VAL A 116 10.12 3.44 -9.10
N LYS A 117 9.28 2.40 -9.06
CA LYS A 117 7.86 2.49 -9.38
C LYS A 117 7.03 2.13 -8.16
N ALA A 118 5.93 2.84 -7.97
CA ALA A 118 4.93 2.54 -6.96
C ALA A 118 3.54 2.46 -7.60
N ASP A 119 2.77 1.45 -7.21
CA ASP A 119 1.33 1.41 -7.51
C ASP A 119 0.57 2.17 -6.42
N TYR A 120 -0.30 3.06 -6.86
CA TYR A 120 -1.14 3.89 -6.01
C TYR A 120 -2.59 3.67 -6.40
N LEU A 121 -3.41 3.18 -5.46
CA LEU A 121 -4.82 2.91 -5.72
C LEU A 121 -5.67 3.66 -4.69
N VAL A 122 -6.47 4.62 -5.13
CA VAL A 122 -7.52 5.23 -4.31
C VAL A 122 -8.63 4.20 -4.15
N LEU A 123 -8.85 3.71 -2.93
CA LEU A 123 -9.88 2.71 -2.61
C LEU A 123 -11.23 3.38 -2.40
N GLU A 124 -11.24 4.47 -1.65
CA GLU A 124 -12.37 5.35 -1.38
C GLU A 124 -11.87 6.79 -1.24
N VAL A 125 -12.71 7.75 -1.61
CA VAL A 125 -12.51 9.17 -1.33
C VAL A 125 -13.84 9.75 -0.85
N ALA A 126 -13.78 10.65 0.12
CA ALA A 126 -14.96 11.35 0.61
C ALA A 126 -15.61 12.18 -0.52
N SER A 127 -16.93 12.34 -0.51
CA SER A 127 -17.63 13.16 -1.52
C SER A 127 -17.18 14.63 -1.54
N ASP A 128 -16.76 15.15 -0.38
CA ASP A 128 -16.18 16.47 -0.17
C ASP A 128 -14.65 16.51 -0.31
N TYR A 129 -14.00 15.36 -0.58
CA TYR A 129 -12.55 15.21 -0.68
C TYR A 129 -11.80 15.56 0.61
N SER A 130 -12.45 15.47 1.78
CA SER A 130 -11.81 15.70 3.09
C SER A 130 -10.85 14.59 3.50
N TRP A 131 -11.09 13.35 3.09
CA TRP A 131 -10.25 12.18 3.35
C TRP A 131 -10.21 11.23 2.14
N ALA A 132 -9.17 10.42 2.06
CA ALA A 132 -9.03 9.34 1.09
C ALA A 132 -8.37 8.10 1.72
N LEU A 133 -8.75 6.92 1.24
CA LEU A 133 -8.12 5.65 1.58
C LEU A 133 -7.32 5.18 0.37
N ILE A 134 -6.03 4.94 0.57
CA ILE A 134 -5.10 4.52 -0.49
C ILE A 134 -4.59 3.13 -0.16
N GLY A 135 -4.46 2.29 -1.17
CA GLY A 135 -3.95 0.94 -1.05
C GLY A 135 -2.91 0.60 -2.10
N HIS A 136 -2.06 -0.37 -1.78
CA HIS A 136 -1.23 -1.07 -2.75
C HIS A 136 -1.88 -2.42 -3.13
N PRO A 137 -1.91 -2.84 -4.42
CA PRO A 137 -2.63 -4.03 -4.88
C PRO A 137 -2.27 -5.34 -4.16
N LYS A 138 -1.03 -5.47 -3.67
CA LYS A 138 -0.56 -6.62 -2.87
C LYS A 138 -1.00 -6.60 -1.40
N ARG A 139 -1.80 -5.62 -0.99
CA ARG A 139 -2.33 -5.47 0.38
C ARG A 139 -1.27 -5.34 1.49
N ASN A 140 -0.05 -5.00 1.10
CA ASN A 140 1.09 -4.86 2.00
C ASN A 140 1.34 -3.43 2.46
N LEU A 141 0.79 -2.43 1.75
CA LEU A 141 0.87 -1.01 2.06
C LEU A 141 -0.50 -0.35 1.91
N ALA A 142 -0.83 0.55 2.81
CA ALA A 142 -2.07 1.32 2.79
C ALA A 142 -1.84 2.66 3.51
N TRP A 143 -2.65 3.67 3.18
CA TRP A 143 -2.56 5.01 3.76
C TRP A 143 -3.95 5.60 4.00
N ILE A 144 -4.09 6.36 5.08
CA ILE A 144 -5.22 7.25 5.33
C ILE A 144 -4.73 8.67 5.08
N PHE A 145 -5.33 9.34 4.10
CA PHE A 145 -5.04 10.72 3.76
C PHE A 145 -6.15 11.65 4.28
N SER A 146 -5.78 12.88 4.61
CA SER A 146 -6.69 13.94 5.06
C SER A 146 -6.27 15.30 4.50
N ARG A 147 -7.22 16.19 4.24
CA ARG A 147 -6.92 17.59 3.90
C ARG A 147 -6.42 18.39 5.09
N GLU A 148 -6.76 17.97 6.30
CA GLU A 148 -6.27 18.54 7.56
C GLU A 148 -5.25 17.62 8.26
N PRO A 149 -4.23 18.17 8.93
CA PRO A 149 -3.20 17.39 9.61
C PRO A 149 -3.70 16.73 10.91
N ARG A 150 -4.83 17.18 11.45
CA ARG A 150 -5.45 16.60 12.63
C ARG A 150 -6.70 15.82 12.22
N MET A 151 -6.86 14.63 12.78
CA MET A 151 -8.04 13.80 12.59
C MET A 151 -8.48 13.26 13.94
N GLU A 152 -9.78 13.39 14.22
CA GLU A 152 -10.43 12.85 15.42
C GLU A 152 -10.26 11.34 15.51
N ALA A 153 -10.04 10.83 16.72
CA ALA A 153 -9.77 9.40 16.95
C ALA A 153 -10.91 8.50 16.43
N ALA A 154 -12.17 8.90 16.66
CA ALA A 154 -13.33 8.15 16.17
C ALA A 154 -13.38 8.10 14.64
N LYS A 155 -13.05 9.20 13.95
CA LYS A 155 -12.98 9.22 12.49
C LYS A 155 -11.83 8.35 11.99
N TYR A 156 -10.67 8.42 12.62
CA TYR A 156 -9.53 7.56 12.30
C TYR A 156 -9.89 6.08 12.41
N GLU A 157 -10.48 5.64 13.52
CA GLU A 157 -10.87 4.24 13.71
C GLU A 157 -11.94 3.79 12.70
N GLN A 158 -12.92 4.66 12.40
CA GLN A 158 -13.92 4.41 11.36
C GLN A 158 -13.24 4.15 10.00
N LEU A 159 -12.29 5.00 9.61
CA LEU A 159 -11.57 4.88 8.33
C LEU A 159 -10.62 3.68 8.32
N ARG A 160 -9.93 3.41 9.43
CA ARG A 160 -9.04 2.27 9.60
C ARG A 160 -9.80 0.95 9.43
N ALA A 161 -10.98 0.82 10.02
CA ALA A 161 -11.79 -0.40 9.93
C ALA A 161 -12.23 -0.74 8.50
N LYS A 162 -12.43 0.27 7.62
CA LYS A 162 -12.85 0.04 6.23
C LYS A 162 -11.86 -0.81 5.42
N PHE A 163 -10.57 -0.77 5.76
CA PHE A 163 -9.53 -1.55 5.08
C PHE A 163 -9.77 -3.06 5.11
N ALA A 164 -10.46 -3.59 6.12
CA ALA A 164 -10.82 -5.01 6.20
C ALA A 164 -11.66 -5.46 5.00
N ALA A 165 -12.59 -4.62 4.52
CA ALA A 165 -13.43 -4.92 3.35
C ALA A 165 -12.62 -5.05 2.05
N TYR A 166 -11.37 -4.57 2.05
CA TYR A 166 -10.44 -4.63 0.94
C TYR A 166 -9.38 -5.74 1.12
N GLY A 167 -9.43 -6.50 2.21
CA GLY A 167 -8.50 -7.59 2.51
C GLY A 167 -7.16 -7.15 3.13
N TYR A 168 -7.08 -5.91 3.61
CA TYR A 168 -5.96 -5.46 4.44
C TYR A 168 -6.24 -5.81 5.89
N ASP A 169 -5.19 -6.01 6.69
CA ASP A 169 -5.31 -6.07 8.15
C ASP A 169 -5.28 -4.65 8.74
N PRO A 170 -6.40 -4.14 9.31
CA PRO A 170 -6.45 -2.81 9.89
C PRO A 170 -5.47 -2.62 11.06
N ALA A 171 -5.09 -3.69 11.77
CA ALA A 171 -4.18 -3.60 12.92
C ALA A 171 -2.75 -3.23 12.52
N ARG A 172 -2.41 -3.35 11.23
CA ARG A 172 -1.09 -2.96 10.70
C ARG A 172 -0.96 -1.47 10.44
N LEU A 173 -2.07 -0.71 10.40
CA LEU A 173 -2.00 0.73 10.23
C LEU A 173 -1.58 1.39 11.54
N GLN A 174 -0.62 2.31 11.45
CA GLN A 174 -0.17 3.14 12.56
C GLN A 174 -0.26 4.60 12.16
N ARG A 175 -0.67 5.46 13.10
CA ARG A 175 -0.77 6.90 12.86
C ARG A 175 0.62 7.50 12.67
N VAL A 176 0.71 8.45 11.75
CA VAL A 176 1.93 9.24 11.57
C VAL A 176 1.80 10.51 12.41
N PRO A 177 2.78 10.85 13.27
CA PRO A 177 2.76 12.11 14.01
C PRO A 177 2.75 13.31 13.06
N GLN A 178 1.74 14.16 13.18
CA GLN A 178 1.61 15.44 12.49
C GLN A 178 1.94 16.62 13.41
N PHE A 179 1.95 16.39 14.73
CA PHE A 179 2.34 17.36 15.76
C PHE A 179 3.29 16.76 16.81
N PRO A 180 4.13 17.57 17.49
CA PRO A 180 5.10 17.07 18.48
C PRO A 180 4.49 16.29 19.66
N ASP A 181 3.29 16.68 20.11
CA ASP A 181 2.57 16.04 21.22
C ASP A 181 2.10 14.60 20.91
N GLN A 182 2.12 14.21 19.64
CA GLN A 182 1.72 12.88 19.17
C GLN A 182 2.87 11.87 19.16
N VAL A 183 4.13 12.34 19.26
CA VAL A 183 5.30 11.45 19.23
C VAL A 183 5.31 10.57 20.48
N GLY A 184 5.44 9.25 20.30
CA GLY A 184 5.47 8.28 21.39
C GLY A 184 4.11 7.94 22.00
N GLN A 185 3.02 8.52 21.48
CA GLN A 185 1.67 8.16 21.93
C GLN A 185 1.24 6.78 21.39
N PRO A 186 0.42 6.01 22.12
CA PRO A 186 -0.08 4.72 21.65
C PRO A 186 -0.77 4.83 20.28
N GLY A 187 -0.45 3.89 19.39
CA GLY A 187 -0.99 3.83 18.02
C GLY A 187 -0.33 4.77 17.01
N PHE A 188 0.59 5.63 17.45
CA PHE A 188 1.50 6.36 16.56
C PHE A 188 2.83 5.60 16.36
N GLN A 189 3.48 5.90 15.24
CA GLN A 189 4.83 5.40 14.90
C GLN A 189 5.94 6.01 15.76
#